data_AF-A0A917GAE2-F1
#
_entry.id   AF-A0A917GAE2-F1
#
_cell.length_a   1.000
_cell.length_b   1.000
_cell.length_c   1.000
_cell.angle_alpha   90.00
_cell.angle_beta   90.00
_cell.angle_gamma   90.00
#
_symmetry.space_group_name_H-M   'P 1'
#
loop_
_entity.id
_entity.type
_entity.pdbx_description
1 polymer ?
#
loop_
_entity_poly.entity_id
_entity_poly.type
_entity_poly.pdbx_seq_one_letter_code
_entity_poly.pdbx_strand_id
1 'polypeptide(L)'
;MLQTLLENGKKIGLFQVRNLKDLDTNNRIEAKVEVIDFDAIKCDIFKGFNKHSLGFDELKSCDGLKIIPEKKRLDFIELKGIEEFCFRHEDLSEEDATTAIYEQIDKFNLNDKIFHSLCILTIIFQIKQIALTKKQKKQFSDEITSEFIVVVDSKKDEAKGIGLMLETLANNSDIKDQYLITLRETLQGIEVLNIKNPKLMFQEEIDYYYHENMAQ
;
A
#
# COMPACT_ATOMS: atom_id res chain seq x y z
N MET A 1 -3.97 -19.03 -8.49
CA MET A 1 -4.15 -18.71 -7.06
C MET A 1 -4.45 -17.23 -6.88
N LEU A 2 -3.58 -16.28 -7.25
CA LEU A 2 -3.91 -14.84 -7.22
C LEU A 2 -5.15 -14.49 -8.06
N GLN A 3 -5.32 -15.12 -9.22
CA GLN A 3 -6.55 -14.98 -10.03
C GLN A 3 -7.79 -15.37 -9.23
N THR A 4 -7.76 -16.52 -8.57
CA THR A 4 -8.84 -17.02 -7.72
C THR A 4 -9.11 -16.11 -6.52
N LEU A 5 -8.07 -15.55 -5.91
CA LEU A 5 -8.17 -14.55 -4.84
C LEU A 5 -8.92 -13.31 -5.34
N LEU A 6 -8.51 -12.76 -6.49
CA LEU A 6 -9.13 -11.60 -7.11
C LEU A 6 -10.62 -11.85 -7.44
N GLU A 7 -10.93 -12.99 -8.06
CA GLU A 7 -12.29 -13.39 -8.43
C GLU A 7 -13.18 -13.58 -7.19
N ASN A 8 -12.69 -14.28 -6.17
CA ASN A 8 -13.44 -14.52 -4.94
C ASN A 8 -13.70 -13.20 -4.19
N GLY A 9 -12.69 -12.34 -4.07
CA GLY A 9 -12.84 -11.04 -3.42
C GLY A 9 -13.85 -10.14 -4.14
N LYS A 10 -13.85 -10.12 -5.48
CA LYS A 10 -14.86 -9.42 -6.28
C LYS A 10 -16.25 -10.02 -6.08
N LYS A 11 -16.36 -11.36 -6.13
CA LYS A 11 -17.64 -12.08 -6.02
C LYS A 11 -18.36 -11.82 -4.71
N ILE A 12 -17.63 -11.66 -3.60
CA ILE A 12 -18.22 -11.37 -2.29
C ILE A 12 -18.38 -9.87 -2.02
N GLY A 13 -18.03 -9.01 -2.99
CA GLY A 13 -18.10 -7.56 -2.87
C GLY A 13 -17.01 -6.92 -1.99
N LEU A 14 -16.01 -7.69 -1.55
CA LEU A 14 -14.90 -7.18 -0.74
C LEU A 14 -13.94 -6.35 -1.60
N PHE A 15 -13.64 -6.79 -2.82
CA PHE A 15 -12.69 -6.10 -3.70
C PHE A 15 -13.42 -5.11 -4.60
N GLN A 16 -13.50 -3.86 -4.15
CA GLN A 16 -14.00 -2.74 -4.94
C GLN A 16 -12.89 -2.21 -5.84
N VAL A 17 -12.99 -2.46 -7.14
CA VAL A 17 -12.03 -1.92 -8.11
C VAL A 17 -12.43 -0.50 -8.47
N ARG A 18 -11.47 0.43 -8.39
CA ARG A 18 -11.61 1.85 -8.71
C ARG A 18 -10.37 2.33 -9.44
N ASN A 19 -10.46 3.46 -10.14
CA ASN A 19 -9.24 4.10 -10.64
C ASN A 19 -8.47 4.70 -9.46
N LEU A 20 -7.16 4.79 -9.60
CA LEU A 20 -6.28 5.30 -8.54
C LEU A 20 -6.66 6.73 -8.12
N LYS A 21 -6.98 7.58 -9.09
CA LYS A 21 -7.50 8.95 -8.85
C LYS A 21 -8.79 9.02 -8.04
N ASP A 22 -9.55 7.93 -7.94
CA ASP A 22 -10.86 7.89 -7.28
C ASP A 22 -10.74 7.34 -5.83
N LEU A 23 -9.52 7.08 -5.33
CA LEU A 23 -9.29 6.51 -3.99
C LEU A 23 -9.22 7.56 -2.87
N ASP A 24 -8.53 8.68 -3.09
CA ASP A 24 -8.40 9.74 -2.09
C ASP A 24 -8.69 11.10 -2.73
N THR A 25 -9.67 11.81 -2.19
CA THR A 25 -10.10 13.10 -2.71
C THR A 25 -9.16 14.24 -2.36
N ASN A 26 -8.21 14.02 -1.44
CA ASN A 26 -7.30 15.06 -0.96
C ASN A 26 -6.01 15.16 -1.78
N ASN A 27 -5.76 14.21 -2.68
CA ASN A 27 -4.58 14.23 -3.53
C ASN A 27 -4.96 14.50 -4.99
N ARG A 28 -4.09 15.22 -5.71
CA ARG A 28 -4.32 15.64 -7.11
C ARG A 28 -3.88 14.56 -8.11
N ILE A 29 -4.05 13.31 -7.72
CA ILE A 29 -3.66 12.16 -8.54
C ILE A 29 -4.72 11.98 -9.63
N GLU A 30 -4.30 12.01 -10.89
CA GLU A 30 -5.17 11.84 -12.07
C GLU A 30 -4.95 10.47 -12.77
N ALA A 31 -4.09 9.63 -12.19
CA ALA A 31 -3.77 8.30 -12.68
C ALA A 31 -5.01 7.41 -12.81
N LYS A 32 -5.12 6.72 -13.94
CA LYS A 32 -6.30 5.92 -14.32
C LYS A 32 -6.12 4.43 -14.07
N VAL A 33 -4.97 3.98 -13.59
CA VAL A 33 -4.77 2.58 -13.26
C VAL A 33 -5.87 2.08 -12.31
N GLU A 34 -6.51 0.99 -12.68
CA GLU A 34 -7.50 0.33 -11.83
C GLU A 34 -6.81 -0.43 -10.69
N VAL A 35 -7.24 -0.19 -9.46
CA VAL A 35 -6.72 -0.82 -8.25
C VAL A 35 -7.89 -1.20 -7.35
N ILE A 36 -7.65 -2.10 -6.39
CA ILE A 36 -8.61 -2.41 -5.35
C ILE A 36 -8.47 -1.32 -4.28
N ASP A 37 -9.58 -0.70 -3.88
CA ASP A 37 -9.65 0.23 -2.75
C ASP A 37 -9.37 -0.52 -1.45
N PHE A 38 -8.13 -0.43 -0.97
CA PHE A 38 -7.66 -1.24 0.15
C PHE A 38 -8.04 -0.61 1.50
N ASP A 39 -8.20 0.71 1.51
CA ASP A 39 -8.76 1.44 2.64
C ASP A 39 -10.24 1.09 2.88
N ALA A 40 -11.04 0.92 1.82
CA ALA A 40 -12.40 0.40 1.95
C ALA A 40 -12.43 -1.03 2.55
N ILE A 41 -11.52 -1.90 2.12
CA ILE A 41 -11.40 -3.27 2.67
C ILE A 41 -11.07 -3.24 4.17
N LYS A 42 -10.07 -2.42 4.55
CA LYS A 42 -9.74 -2.19 5.96
C LYS A 42 -10.97 -1.76 6.73
N CYS A 43 -11.67 -0.70 6.28
CA CYS A 43 -12.84 -0.18 6.97
C CYS A 43 -13.92 -1.26 7.14
N ASP A 44 -14.18 -2.09 6.12
CA ASP A 44 -15.19 -3.15 6.20
C ASP A 44 -14.79 -4.27 7.19
N ILE A 45 -13.50 -4.65 7.22
CA ILE A 45 -12.96 -5.61 8.20
C ILE A 45 -13.11 -5.07 9.62
N PHE A 46 -12.68 -3.83 9.88
CA PHE A 46 -12.70 -3.23 11.21
C PHE A 46 -14.12 -2.92 11.70
N LYS A 47 -15.04 -2.50 10.81
CA LYS A 47 -16.48 -2.45 11.11
C LYS A 47 -17.00 -3.81 11.56
N GLY A 48 -16.54 -4.90 10.95
CA GLY A 48 -16.88 -6.26 11.36
C GLY A 48 -16.44 -6.58 12.79
N PHE A 49 -15.19 -6.26 13.14
CA PHE A 49 -14.67 -6.51 14.50
C PHE A 49 -15.29 -5.62 15.57
N ASN A 50 -15.48 -4.33 15.27
CA ASN A 50 -15.98 -3.34 16.22
C ASN A 50 -17.50 -3.44 16.46
N LYS A 51 -18.25 -4.18 15.63
CA LYS A 51 -19.65 -4.53 15.91
C LYS A 51 -19.85 -5.30 17.21
N HIS A 52 -18.80 -5.93 17.73
CA HIS A 52 -18.83 -6.70 18.97
C HIS A 52 -18.24 -5.94 20.17
N SER A 53 -18.12 -4.61 20.08
CA SER A 53 -17.68 -3.72 21.17
C SER A 53 -16.27 -3.98 21.71
N LEU A 54 -15.39 -4.60 20.90
CA LEU A 54 -14.03 -4.92 21.30
C LEU A 54 -13.06 -3.73 21.19
N GLY A 55 -13.46 -2.63 20.54
CA GLY A 55 -12.69 -1.38 20.50
C GLY A 55 -11.29 -1.55 19.90
N PHE A 56 -11.20 -2.14 18.70
CA PHE A 56 -9.93 -2.27 17.99
C PHE A 56 -9.57 -0.97 17.28
N ASP A 57 -8.36 -0.49 17.54
CA ASP A 57 -7.74 0.60 16.80
C ASP A 57 -7.57 0.21 15.34
N GLU A 58 -7.93 1.12 14.43
CA GLU A 58 -7.78 0.89 12.99
C GLU A 58 -6.30 0.91 12.60
N LEU A 59 -5.88 -0.09 11.84
CA LEU A 59 -4.53 -0.16 11.31
C LEU A 59 -4.33 0.85 10.17
N LYS A 60 -3.14 1.43 10.06
CA LYS A 60 -2.79 2.31 8.92
C LYS A 60 -2.51 1.45 7.68
N SER A 61 -3.42 1.34 6.72
CA SER A 61 -3.16 0.64 5.45
C SER A 61 -2.66 1.57 4.34
N CYS A 62 -2.18 0.97 3.25
CA CYS A 62 -2.07 1.65 1.97
C CYS A 62 -3.44 1.93 1.35
N ASP A 63 -3.49 2.89 0.44
CA ASP A 63 -4.74 3.32 -0.20
C ASP A 63 -5.25 2.27 -1.20
N GLY A 64 -4.36 1.73 -2.04
CA GLY A 64 -4.70 0.82 -3.13
C GLY A 64 -3.95 -0.52 -3.10
N LEU A 65 -4.57 -1.56 -3.66
CA LEU A 65 -3.93 -2.86 -3.90
C LEU A 65 -4.14 -3.29 -5.36
N LYS A 66 -3.04 -3.54 -6.09
CA LYS A 66 -3.08 -4.17 -7.41
C LYS A 66 -2.67 -5.65 -7.27
N ILE A 67 -3.54 -6.55 -7.71
CA ILE A 67 -3.22 -7.98 -7.83
C ILE A 67 -2.89 -8.25 -9.30
N ILE A 68 -1.73 -8.85 -9.57
CA ILE A 68 -1.20 -9.09 -10.92
C ILE A 68 -0.90 -10.58 -11.05
N PRO A 69 -1.93 -11.41 -11.33
CA PRO A 69 -1.81 -12.87 -11.28
C PRO A 69 -0.75 -13.45 -12.21
N GLU A 70 -0.66 -12.94 -13.44
CA GLU A 70 0.26 -13.34 -14.49
C GLU A 70 1.73 -13.13 -14.10
N LYS A 71 2.01 -12.10 -13.31
CA LYS A 71 3.35 -11.81 -12.77
C LYS A 71 3.60 -12.39 -11.39
N LYS A 72 2.62 -13.09 -10.81
CA LYS A 72 2.68 -13.55 -9.42
C LYS A 72 3.07 -12.41 -8.46
N ARG A 73 2.44 -11.24 -8.64
CA ARG A 73 2.83 -10.01 -7.95
C ARG A 73 1.65 -9.32 -7.29
N LEU A 74 1.90 -8.73 -6.13
CA LEU A 74 1.02 -7.79 -5.45
C LEU A 74 1.71 -6.44 -5.37
N ASP A 75 1.03 -5.37 -5.74
CA ASP A 75 1.54 -4.01 -5.53
C ASP A 75 0.61 -3.29 -4.54
N PHE A 76 1.13 -2.95 -3.38
CA PHE A 76 0.50 -2.06 -2.41
C PHE A 76 0.84 -0.63 -2.80
N ILE A 77 -0.17 0.20 -2.99
CA ILE A 77 -0.02 1.55 -3.55
C ILE A 77 -0.49 2.56 -2.51
N GLU A 78 0.39 3.50 -2.21
CA GLU A 78 0.17 4.59 -1.28
C GLU A 78 0.23 5.92 -2.04
N LEU A 79 -0.76 6.77 -1.85
CA LEU A 79 -0.88 8.07 -2.49
C LEU A 79 -0.42 9.18 -1.55
N LYS A 80 0.34 10.14 -2.07
CA LYS A 80 0.78 11.32 -1.33
C LYS A 80 0.63 12.58 -2.16
N GLY A 81 -0.26 13.46 -1.70
CA GLY A 81 -0.37 14.82 -2.20
C GLY A 81 0.75 15.69 -1.63
N ILE A 82 1.80 15.92 -2.40
CA ILE A 82 2.94 16.75 -2.01
C ILE A 82 2.76 18.18 -2.49
N GLU A 83 2.10 18.40 -3.63
CA GLU A 83 1.92 19.74 -4.18
C GLU A 83 1.20 20.68 -3.21
N GLU A 84 0.11 20.21 -2.60
CA GLU A 84 -0.64 21.01 -1.62
C GLU A 84 0.16 21.22 -0.32
N PHE A 85 0.99 20.25 0.06
CA PHE A 85 1.90 20.41 1.19
C PHE A 85 2.91 21.53 0.90
N CYS A 86 3.56 21.52 -0.26
CA CYS A 86 4.50 22.55 -0.67
C CYS A 86 3.82 23.93 -0.71
N PHE A 87 2.64 24.02 -1.33
CA PHE A 87 1.89 25.27 -1.42
C PHE A 87 1.56 25.86 -0.04
N ARG A 88 1.15 25.05 0.94
CA ARG A 88 0.85 25.53 2.30
C ARG A 88 2.07 26.03 3.08
N HIS A 89 3.27 25.73 2.62
CA HIS A 89 4.52 26.02 3.33
C HIS A 89 5.46 26.92 2.49
N GLU A 90 4.96 27.53 1.40
CA GLU A 90 5.77 28.34 0.48
C GLU A 90 6.35 29.61 1.12
N ASP A 91 5.63 30.17 2.10
CA ASP A 91 6.01 31.40 2.80
C ASP A 91 6.86 31.16 4.07
N LEU A 92 7.19 29.90 4.37
CA LEU A 92 7.98 29.57 5.56
C LEU A 92 9.45 29.91 5.39
N SER A 93 10.12 30.17 6.52
CA SER A 93 11.58 30.19 6.54
C SER A 93 12.13 28.80 6.17
N GLU A 94 13.37 28.74 5.68
CA GLU A 94 14.02 27.47 5.32
C GLU A 94 14.07 26.47 6.50
N GLU A 95 14.25 26.97 7.73
CA GLU A 95 14.25 26.17 8.96
C GLU A 95 12.86 25.62 9.29
N ASP A 96 11.82 26.45 9.19
CA ASP A 96 10.43 26.05 9.45
C ASP A 96 9.94 25.07 8.38
N ALA A 97 10.27 25.31 7.11
CA ALA A 97 9.96 24.41 6.01
C ALA A 97 10.63 23.03 6.18
N THR A 98 11.90 23.03 6.60
CA THR A 98 12.64 21.78 6.89
C THR A 98 11.97 21.00 8.02
N THR A 99 11.57 21.67 9.11
CA THR A 99 10.86 21.05 10.24
C THR A 99 9.53 20.46 9.79
N ALA A 100 8.73 21.21 9.03
CA ALA A 100 7.45 20.74 8.52
C ALA A 100 7.59 19.50 7.62
N ILE A 101 8.66 19.42 6.82
CA ILE A 101 8.96 18.26 5.98
C ILE A 101 9.27 17.02 6.84
N TYR A 102 10.12 17.16 7.87
CA TYR A 102 10.41 16.06 8.78
C TYR A 102 9.15 15.58 9.53
N GLU A 103 8.31 16.50 10.00
CA GLU A 103 7.04 16.12 10.62
C GLU A 103 6.12 15.37 9.65
N GLN A 104 6.07 15.78 8.38
CA GLN A 104 5.27 15.12 7.36
C GLN A 104 5.77 13.70 7.07
N ILE A 105 7.09 13.53 7.05
CA ILE A 105 7.77 12.23 6.93
C ILE A 105 7.45 11.32 8.12
N ASP A 106 7.56 11.83 9.34
CA ASP A 106 7.29 11.05 10.55
C ASP A 106 5.81 10.66 10.65
N LYS A 107 4.90 11.58 10.25
CA LYS A 107 3.46 11.30 10.15
C LYS A 107 3.16 10.23 9.11
N PHE A 108 3.92 10.20 8.00
CA PHE A 108 3.72 9.22 6.95
C PHE A 108 3.89 7.79 7.47
N ASN A 109 4.94 7.54 8.26
CA ASN A 109 5.22 6.26 8.92
C ASN A 109 5.03 5.06 7.96
N LEU A 110 5.86 5.05 6.91
CA LEU A 110 5.82 4.06 5.84
C LEU A 110 5.92 2.62 6.37
N ASN A 111 6.77 2.39 7.37
CA ASN A 111 6.99 1.07 7.95
C ASN A 111 5.71 0.48 8.56
N ASP A 112 5.00 1.25 9.37
CA ASP A 112 3.72 0.81 9.92
C ASP A 112 2.70 0.58 8.82
N LYS A 113 2.64 1.45 7.81
CA LYS A 113 1.73 1.29 6.66
C LYS A 113 1.97 -0.02 5.90
N ILE A 114 3.23 -0.38 5.69
CA ILE A 114 3.60 -1.66 5.07
C ILE A 114 3.16 -2.82 5.97
N PHE A 115 3.59 -2.83 7.22
CA PHE A 115 3.30 -3.92 8.16
C PHE A 115 1.79 -4.16 8.31
N HIS A 116 1.04 -3.09 8.56
CA HIS A 116 -0.41 -3.13 8.68
C HIS A 116 -1.11 -3.61 7.41
N SER A 117 -0.63 -3.20 6.23
CA SER A 117 -1.19 -3.67 4.96
C SER A 117 -1.05 -5.19 4.79
N LEU A 118 0.07 -5.76 5.24
CA LEU A 118 0.30 -7.21 5.25
C LEU A 118 -0.58 -7.92 6.28
N CYS A 119 -0.78 -7.32 7.46
CA CYS A 119 -1.71 -7.82 8.46
C CYS A 119 -3.13 -7.91 7.91
N ILE A 120 -3.61 -6.85 7.25
CA ILE A 120 -4.93 -6.80 6.61
C ILE A 120 -5.03 -7.86 5.51
N LEU A 121 -4.03 -7.96 4.64
CA LEU A 121 -4.00 -9.01 3.61
C LEU A 121 -4.10 -10.41 4.22
N THR A 122 -3.46 -10.62 5.37
CA THR A 122 -3.54 -11.92 6.05
C THR A 122 -4.92 -12.19 6.63
N ILE A 123 -5.58 -11.17 7.19
CA ILE A 123 -6.97 -11.28 7.64
C ILE A 123 -7.88 -11.65 6.46
N ILE A 124 -7.66 -11.04 5.28
CA ILE A 124 -8.40 -11.39 4.05
C ILE A 124 -8.24 -12.88 3.72
N PHE A 125 -7.05 -13.46 3.87
CA PHE A 125 -6.81 -14.90 3.65
C PHE A 125 -7.44 -15.82 4.70
N GLN A 126 -8.03 -15.28 5.77
CA GLN A 126 -8.77 -16.05 6.76
C GLN A 126 -10.29 -15.99 6.53
N ILE A 127 -10.77 -15.06 5.70
CA ILE A 127 -12.18 -14.97 5.33
C ILE A 127 -12.58 -16.27 4.62
N LYS A 128 -13.60 -16.97 5.13
CA LYS A 128 -13.98 -18.33 4.68
C LYS A 128 -14.12 -18.47 3.15
N GLN A 129 -14.66 -17.46 2.49
CA GLN A 129 -14.89 -17.45 1.04
C GLN A 129 -13.61 -17.21 0.22
N ILE A 130 -12.56 -16.68 0.84
CA ILE A 130 -11.25 -16.39 0.24
C ILE A 130 -10.17 -17.36 0.76
N ALA A 131 -10.45 -18.08 1.84
CA ALA A 131 -9.48 -18.78 2.64
C ALA A 131 -8.57 -19.70 1.81
N LEU A 132 -7.26 -19.49 1.96
CA LEU A 132 -6.25 -20.28 1.27
C LEU A 132 -6.01 -21.60 1.99
N THR A 133 -5.93 -22.69 1.23
CA THR A 133 -5.46 -23.99 1.74
C THR A 133 -4.00 -23.90 2.20
N LYS A 134 -3.54 -24.84 3.04
CA LYS A 134 -2.14 -24.90 3.48
C LYS A 134 -1.15 -24.92 2.31
N LYS A 135 -1.48 -25.63 1.22
CA LYS A 135 -0.66 -25.67 0.00
C LYS A 135 -0.60 -24.31 -0.69
N GLN A 136 -1.73 -23.61 -0.80
CA GLN A 136 -1.80 -22.28 -1.41
C GLN A 136 -1.09 -21.22 -0.57
N LYS A 137 -1.15 -21.30 0.77
CA LYS A 137 -0.39 -20.43 1.67
C LYS A 137 1.11 -20.58 1.47
N LYS A 138 1.61 -21.82 1.36
CA LYS A 138 3.01 -22.09 1.03
C LYS A 138 3.38 -21.54 -0.35
N GLN A 139 2.58 -21.84 -1.37
CA GLN A 139 2.79 -21.30 -2.72
C GLN A 139 2.81 -19.77 -2.72
N PHE A 140 1.95 -19.15 -1.92
CA PHE A 140 1.88 -17.70 -1.80
C PHE A 140 3.20 -17.13 -1.25
N SER A 141 3.72 -17.70 -0.17
CA SER A 141 5.03 -17.33 0.37
C SER A 141 6.15 -17.50 -0.64
N ASP A 142 6.21 -18.67 -1.28
CA ASP A 142 7.38 -19.08 -2.06
C ASP A 142 7.46 -18.37 -3.42
N GLU A 143 6.31 -18.06 -4.03
CA GLU A 143 6.23 -17.63 -5.43
C GLU A 143 5.72 -16.20 -5.62
N ILE A 144 5.03 -15.60 -4.63
CA ILE A 144 4.44 -14.28 -4.80
C ILE A 144 5.40 -13.21 -4.32
N THR A 145 5.65 -12.24 -5.19
CA THR A 145 6.40 -11.02 -4.85
C THR A 145 5.43 -9.92 -4.45
N SER A 146 5.82 -9.13 -3.45
CA SER A 146 5.07 -7.93 -3.07
C SER A 146 5.93 -6.70 -3.27
N GLU A 147 5.36 -5.68 -3.88
CA GLU A 147 5.97 -4.36 -4.04
C GLU A 147 5.14 -3.34 -3.27
N PHE A 148 5.81 -2.35 -2.70
CA PHE A 148 5.17 -1.18 -2.13
C PHE A 148 5.51 0.02 -3.00
N ILE A 149 4.53 0.79 -3.43
CA ILE A 149 4.70 1.90 -4.37
C ILE A 149 4.09 3.14 -3.74
N VAL A 150 4.91 4.17 -3.53
CA VAL A 150 4.47 5.49 -3.09
C VAL A 150 4.32 6.36 -4.33
N VAL A 151 3.12 6.84 -4.59
CA VAL A 151 2.77 7.66 -5.74
C VAL A 151 2.57 9.09 -5.30
N VAL A 152 3.29 10.01 -5.93
CA VAL A 152 3.25 11.44 -5.62
C VAL A 152 2.65 12.24 -6.75
N ASP A 153 1.95 13.32 -6.41
CA ASP A 153 1.16 14.13 -7.35
C ASP A 153 1.96 15.15 -8.17
N SER A 154 3.24 15.39 -7.91
CA SER A 154 3.98 16.44 -8.62
C SER A 154 5.49 16.21 -8.72
N LYS A 155 6.03 16.53 -9.90
CA LYS A 155 7.48 16.61 -10.20
C LYS A 155 8.09 18.00 -10.00
N LYS A 156 7.33 19.00 -9.51
CA LYS A 156 7.86 20.36 -9.24
C LYS A 156 9.08 20.30 -8.32
N ASP A 157 10.01 21.24 -8.46
CA ASP A 157 11.30 21.18 -7.76
C ASP A 157 11.15 21.11 -6.23
N GLU A 158 10.16 21.79 -5.67
CA GLU A 158 9.84 21.74 -4.23
C GLU A 158 9.28 20.37 -3.82
N ALA A 159 8.39 19.80 -4.65
CA ALA A 159 7.82 18.47 -4.44
C ALA A 159 8.86 17.36 -4.65
N LYS A 160 9.84 17.60 -5.51
CA LYS A 160 10.95 16.69 -5.80
C LYS A 160 11.87 16.52 -4.60
N GLY A 161 12.10 17.56 -3.80
CA GLY A 161 12.87 17.46 -2.56
C GLY A 161 12.23 16.48 -1.56
N ILE A 162 10.93 16.61 -1.34
CA ILE A 162 10.16 15.72 -0.47
C ILE A 162 10.08 14.31 -1.07
N GLY A 163 9.87 14.21 -2.38
CA GLY A 163 9.94 12.96 -3.12
C GLY A 163 11.27 12.24 -2.87
N LEU A 164 12.41 12.92 -3.04
CA LEU A 164 13.74 12.35 -2.81
C LEU A 164 13.94 11.90 -1.35
N MET A 165 13.39 12.62 -0.36
CA MET A 165 13.43 12.19 1.03
C MET A 165 12.58 10.92 1.26
N LEU A 166 11.36 10.86 0.68
CA LEU A 166 10.53 9.66 0.71
C LEU A 166 11.18 8.47 0.01
N GLU A 167 11.86 8.71 -1.11
CA GLU A 167 12.67 7.71 -1.80
C GLU A 167 13.83 7.22 -0.92
N THR A 168 14.49 8.13 -0.21
CA THR A 168 15.56 7.77 0.73
C THR A 168 15.03 6.88 1.85
N LEU A 169 13.86 7.20 2.41
CA LEU A 169 13.21 6.36 3.44
C LEU A 169 12.80 5.00 2.88
N ALA A 170 12.19 4.98 1.70
CA ALA A 170 11.80 3.78 1.00
C ALA A 170 13.01 2.85 0.71
N ASN A 171 14.16 3.42 0.37
CA ASN A 171 15.36 2.64 0.07
C ASN A 171 16.12 2.19 1.33
N ASN A 172 16.06 2.94 2.43
CA ASN A 172 16.77 2.65 3.68
C ASN A 172 15.89 1.99 4.76
N SER A 173 14.62 1.76 4.48
CA SER A 173 13.74 1.06 5.41
C SER A 173 14.15 -0.41 5.51
N ASP A 174 14.82 -0.81 6.60
CA ASP A 174 15.14 -2.20 6.96
C ASP A 174 13.88 -2.98 7.36
N ILE A 175 12.90 -3.05 6.45
CA ILE A 175 11.59 -3.69 6.64
C ILE A 175 11.74 -5.20 6.91
N LYS A 176 12.85 -5.79 6.44
CA LYS A 176 13.00 -7.25 6.34
C LYS A 176 13.18 -7.94 7.68
N ASP A 177 13.88 -7.38 8.66
CA ASP A 177 14.28 -8.23 9.78
C ASP A 177 13.29 -8.24 10.94
N GLN A 178 12.73 -7.10 11.36
CA GLN A 178 11.85 -7.06 12.53
C GLN A 178 10.40 -7.45 12.22
N TYR A 179 9.82 -6.91 11.14
CA TYR A 179 8.41 -7.17 10.82
C TYR A 179 8.17 -8.57 10.26
N LEU A 180 9.12 -9.14 9.50
CA LEU A 180 9.00 -10.53 9.04
C LEU A 180 9.03 -11.51 10.21
N ILE A 181 9.79 -11.25 11.27
CA ILE A 181 9.80 -12.09 12.49
C ILE A 181 8.44 -12.03 13.18
N THR A 182 7.91 -10.84 13.46
CA THR A 182 6.60 -10.68 14.13
C THR A 182 5.45 -11.27 13.30
N LEU A 183 5.44 -11.07 11.98
CA LEU A 183 4.44 -11.68 11.09
C LEU A 183 4.60 -13.21 11.06
N ARG A 184 5.82 -13.76 11.03
CA ARG A 184 6.05 -15.23 11.08
C ARG A 184 5.48 -15.84 12.36
N GLU A 185 5.70 -15.19 13.50
CA GLU A 185 5.22 -15.65 14.80
C GLU A 185 3.68 -15.57 14.91
N THR A 186 3.08 -14.54 14.31
CA THR A 186 1.63 -14.30 14.37
C THR A 186 0.84 -15.21 13.41
N LEU A 187 1.45 -15.71 12.32
CA LEU A 187 0.69 -16.20 11.16
C LEU A 187 0.65 -17.72 10.90
N GLN A 188 0.89 -18.59 11.88
CA GLN A 188 0.76 -20.05 11.74
C GLN A 188 1.39 -20.63 10.43
N GLY A 189 2.53 -20.10 9.99
CA GLY A 189 3.27 -20.63 8.84
C GLY A 189 2.93 -20.08 7.46
N ILE A 190 2.39 -18.85 7.34
CA ILE A 190 2.61 -18.06 6.12
C ILE A 190 4.01 -17.44 6.25
N GLU A 191 5.01 -18.06 5.60
CA GLU A 191 6.31 -17.41 5.43
C GLU A 191 6.08 -16.10 4.67
N VAL A 192 6.61 -15.03 5.22
CA VAL A 192 6.18 -13.69 4.85
C VAL A 192 6.82 -13.34 3.52
N LEU A 193 5.92 -12.95 2.60
CA LEU A 193 6.13 -12.36 1.28
C LEU A 193 7.53 -11.85 0.99
N ASN A 194 8.01 -12.15 -0.22
CA ASN A 194 9.19 -11.48 -0.78
C ASN A 194 8.85 -10.02 -1.09
N ILE A 195 8.91 -9.17 -0.05
CA ILE A 195 8.67 -7.73 -0.14
C ILE A 195 9.94 -7.07 -0.65
N LYS A 196 9.81 -6.39 -1.79
CA LYS A 196 10.85 -5.52 -2.31
C LYS A 196 10.82 -4.18 -1.58
N ASN A 197 11.96 -3.49 -1.58
CA ASN A 197 12.04 -2.13 -1.06
C ASN A 197 10.95 -1.27 -1.72
N PRO A 198 10.28 -0.40 -0.94
CA PRO A 198 9.31 0.53 -1.49
C PRO A 198 9.91 1.34 -2.64
N LYS A 199 9.08 1.67 -3.63
CA LYS A 199 9.45 2.48 -4.79
C LYS A 199 8.68 3.79 -4.74
N LEU A 200 9.35 4.89 -5.04
CA LEU A 200 8.67 6.14 -5.34
C LEU A 200 8.34 6.19 -6.84
N MET A 201 7.15 6.65 -7.18
CA MET A 201 6.74 6.97 -8.55
C MET A 201 5.98 8.30 -8.56
N PHE A 202 6.14 9.05 -9.64
CA PHE A 202 5.27 10.19 -9.87
C PHE A 202 3.99 9.73 -10.59
N GLN A 203 2.89 10.45 -10.37
CA GLN A 203 1.59 10.07 -10.92
C GLN A 203 1.58 9.96 -12.46
N GLU A 204 2.44 10.70 -13.17
CA GLU A 204 2.53 10.62 -14.62
C GLU A 204 3.19 9.32 -15.10
N GLU A 205 3.86 8.60 -14.21
CA GLU A 205 4.63 7.40 -14.53
C GLU A 205 3.83 6.11 -14.27
N ILE A 206 2.86 6.15 -13.35
CA ILE A 206 2.22 4.92 -12.87
C ILE A 206 1.35 4.24 -13.94
N ASP A 207 0.62 5.02 -14.74
CA ASP A 207 -0.20 4.47 -15.82
C ASP A 207 0.70 3.79 -16.88
N TYR A 208 1.81 4.44 -17.25
CA TYR A 208 2.81 3.88 -18.16
C TYR A 208 3.49 2.63 -17.56
N TYR A 209 3.86 2.68 -16.28
CA TYR A 209 4.42 1.56 -15.55
C TYR A 209 3.53 0.33 -15.67
N TYR A 210 2.22 0.48 -15.52
CA TYR A 210 1.30 -0.65 -15.66
C TYR A 210 1.00 -1.01 -17.11
N HIS A 211 0.94 -0.07 -18.05
CA HIS A 211 0.73 -0.37 -19.46
C HIS A 211 1.88 -1.21 -20.07
N GLU A 212 3.13 -0.76 -19.92
CA GLU A 212 4.29 -1.46 -20.48
C GLU A 212 4.56 -2.78 -19.76
N ASN A 213 4.44 -2.78 -18.43
CA ASN A 213 4.68 -4.00 -17.67
C ASN A 213 3.52 -4.99 -17.80
N MET A 214 2.31 -4.65 -18.22
CA MET A 214 1.25 -5.64 -18.44
C MET A 214 1.15 -6.15 -19.89
N ALA A 215 1.94 -5.59 -20.82
CA ALA A 215 1.93 -5.96 -22.23
C ALA A 215 2.87 -7.12 -22.62
N GLN A 216 3.56 -7.74 -21.65
CA GLN A 216 4.47 -8.89 -21.83
C GLN A 216 3.98 -10.11 -21.06
#